data_AF-A0A0C9VIJ3-F1
#
_entry.id   AF-A0A0C9VIJ3-F1
#
_cell.length_a   1.000
_cell.length_b   1.000
_cell.length_c   1.000
_cell.angle_alpha   90.00
_cell.angle_beta   90.00
_cell.angle_gamma   90.00
#
_symmetry.space_group_name_H-M   'P 1'
#
loop_
_entity.id
_entity.type
_entity.pdbx_description
1 polymer ?
#
loop_
_entity_poly.entity_id
_entity_poly.type
_entity_poly.pdbx_seq_one_letter_code
_entity_poly.pdbx_strand_id
1 'polypeptide(L)'
;MRREFGNSLPVVKVPKSGGVVDLDFAYRSRAQMLQLRSYLYGQSIPLPPGVTNATLGGETMQDFTLSPHSLVIEFSALKIYRIGEETMAPSSALPIGASRAVSEMQPVLVDPAQSGSGLLNAVLALLPASDFPLDDDAIVDSDVVGFIMVASIDIHNKQMTILSPGPGTFQGRTAIIGSLEWQEQ
;
A
#
# COMPACT_ATOMS: atom_id res chain seq x y z
N MET A 1 -24.51 14.08 16.80
CA MET A 1 -24.81 14.07 15.35
C MET A 1 -25.82 15.13 14.91
N ARG A 2 -27.17 14.94 14.93
CA ARG A 2 -28.08 16.03 14.45
C ARG A 2 -27.98 17.32 15.28
N ARG A 3 -27.57 17.17 16.56
CA ARG A 3 -27.27 18.28 17.46
C ARG A 3 -25.91 18.97 17.20
N GLU A 4 -24.98 18.29 16.51
CA GLU A 4 -23.63 18.82 16.21
C GLU A 4 -23.57 19.47 14.83
N PHE A 5 -24.21 18.87 13.82
CA PHE A 5 -24.22 19.38 12.44
C PHE A 5 -25.40 20.31 12.12
N GLY A 6 -26.29 20.54 13.09
CA GLY A 6 -27.45 21.44 12.93
C GLY A 6 -28.36 21.06 11.75
N ASN A 7 -28.83 22.09 11.04
CA ASN A 7 -29.77 21.96 9.91
C ASN A 7 -29.08 22.07 8.53
N SER A 8 -27.76 22.26 8.48
CA SER A 8 -27.00 22.41 7.23
C SER A 8 -26.73 21.08 6.53
N LEU A 9 -26.84 19.95 7.25
CA LEU A 9 -26.55 18.62 6.74
C LEU A 9 -27.73 17.67 7.01
N PRO A 10 -28.36 17.08 5.98
CA PRO A 10 -29.40 16.07 6.18
C PRO A 10 -28.79 14.77 6.72
N VAL A 11 -29.19 14.38 7.92
CA VAL A 11 -28.74 13.13 8.57
C VAL A 11 -29.84 12.08 8.52
N VAL A 12 -29.55 10.93 7.89
CA VAL A 12 -30.48 9.80 7.77
C VAL A 12 -29.95 8.59 8.53
N LYS A 13 -30.77 7.97 9.39
CA LYS A 13 -30.42 6.76 10.12
C LYS A 13 -30.86 5.53 9.31
N VAL A 14 -29.89 4.67 8.97
CA VAL A 14 -30.13 3.42 8.21
C VAL A 14 -29.89 2.22 9.13
N PRO A 15 -30.82 1.24 9.22
CA PRO A 15 -30.62 0.01 9.98
C PRO A 15 -29.61 -0.94 9.29
N LYS A 16 -28.89 -1.78 10.06
CA LYS A 16 -28.01 -2.84 9.53
C LYS A 16 -28.86 -3.83 8.72
N SER A 17 -28.41 -4.21 7.52
CA SER A 17 -29.07 -5.24 6.72
C SER A 17 -28.96 -6.61 7.41
N GLY A 18 -30.01 -7.43 7.31
CA GLY A 18 -30.09 -8.74 7.97
C GLY A 18 -29.06 -9.77 7.49
N GLY A 19 -28.46 -9.56 6.31
CA GLY A 19 -27.42 -10.44 5.76
C GLY A 19 -25.98 -10.06 6.15
N VAL A 20 -25.78 -9.00 6.95
CA VAL A 20 -24.43 -8.56 7.32
C VAL A 20 -23.88 -9.43 8.44
N VAL A 21 -22.80 -10.14 8.14
CA VAL A 21 -22.08 -11.02 9.06
C VAL A 21 -20.80 -10.34 9.53
N ASP A 22 -20.40 -10.59 10.77
CA ASP A 22 -19.16 -10.07 11.31
C ASP A 22 -17.97 -10.90 10.79
N LEU A 23 -16.97 -10.21 10.23
CA LEU A 23 -15.80 -10.84 9.62
C LEU A 23 -14.66 -10.95 10.63
N ASP A 24 -14.12 -12.16 10.77
CA ASP A 24 -12.96 -12.45 11.60
C ASP A 24 -11.66 -11.93 10.97
N PHE A 25 -10.58 -11.94 11.76
CA PHE A 25 -9.27 -11.47 11.33
C PHE A 25 -8.71 -12.30 10.17
N ALA A 26 -8.88 -13.62 10.23
CA ALA A 26 -8.40 -14.54 9.20
C ALA A 26 -9.05 -14.26 7.83
N TYR A 27 -10.36 -14.02 7.79
CA TYR A 27 -11.04 -13.64 6.56
C TYR A 27 -10.53 -12.32 6.01
N ARG A 28 -10.36 -11.30 6.85
CA ARG A 28 -9.85 -9.98 6.42
C ARG A 28 -8.44 -10.05 5.85
N SER A 29 -7.55 -10.79 6.52
CA SER A 29 -6.18 -11.03 6.04
C SER A 29 -6.18 -11.72 4.68
N ARG A 30 -7.00 -12.76 4.51
CA ARG A 30 -7.15 -13.44 3.21
C ARG A 30 -7.71 -12.52 2.13
N ALA A 31 -8.73 -11.73 2.45
CA ALA A 31 -9.34 -10.79 1.51
C ALA A 31 -8.33 -9.71 1.06
N GLN A 32 -7.53 -9.18 1.99
CA GLN A 32 -6.46 -8.24 1.69
C GLN A 32 -5.39 -8.86 0.78
N MET A 33 -4.95 -10.09 1.06
CA MET A 33 -3.98 -10.80 0.22
C MET A 33 -4.53 -11.05 -1.20
N LEU A 34 -5.81 -11.40 -1.31
CA LEU A 34 -6.50 -11.52 -2.61
C LEU A 34 -6.54 -10.19 -3.37
N GLN A 35 -6.78 -9.07 -2.68
CA GLN A 35 -6.77 -7.74 -3.30
C GLN A 35 -5.38 -7.36 -3.82
N LEU A 36 -4.33 -7.59 -3.03
CA LEU A 36 -2.93 -7.34 -3.45
C LEU A 36 -2.56 -8.20 -4.66
N ARG A 37 -2.93 -9.49 -4.64
CA ARG A 37 -2.73 -10.38 -5.79
C ARG A 37 -3.51 -9.88 -7.01
N SER A 38 -4.78 -9.50 -6.85
CA SER A 38 -5.59 -9.01 -7.95
C SER A 38 -5.13 -7.66 -8.50
N TYR A 39 -4.46 -6.83 -7.70
CA TYR A 39 -3.83 -5.61 -8.18
C TYR A 39 -2.69 -5.90 -9.18
N LEU A 40 -1.87 -6.92 -8.93
CA LEU A 40 -0.73 -7.26 -9.78
C LEU A 40 -1.05 -8.24 -10.91
N TYR A 41 -1.82 -9.27 -10.61
CA TYR A 41 -2.11 -10.40 -11.49
C TYR A 41 -3.53 -10.37 -12.06
N GLY A 42 -4.35 -9.41 -11.63
CA GLY A 42 -5.73 -9.30 -12.06
C GLY A 42 -6.66 -10.35 -11.45
N GLN A 43 -7.85 -10.52 -12.03
CA GLN A 43 -8.90 -11.35 -11.45
C GLN A 43 -9.44 -12.38 -12.45
N SER A 44 -9.46 -13.66 -12.06
CA SER A 44 -10.19 -14.66 -12.81
C SER A 44 -11.64 -14.67 -12.34
N ILE A 45 -12.58 -14.24 -13.19
CA ILE A 45 -14.01 -14.28 -12.91
C ILE A 45 -14.60 -15.49 -13.66
N PRO A 46 -14.93 -16.59 -12.96
CA PRO A 46 -15.58 -17.72 -13.61
C PRO A 46 -16.99 -17.33 -14.04
N LEU A 47 -17.37 -17.72 -15.26
CA LEU A 47 -18.71 -17.46 -15.77
C LEU A 47 -19.77 -18.29 -15.02
N PRO A 48 -20.98 -17.75 -14.82
CA PRO A 48 -22.09 -18.53 -14.31
C PRO A 48 -22.38 -19.76 -15.21
N PRO A 49 -22.83 -20.89 -14.63
CA PRO A 49 -23.22 -22.06 -15.41
C PRO A 49 -24.24 -21.71 -16.49
N GLY A 50 -23.97 -22.07 -17.74
CA GLY A 50 -24.85 -21.81 -18.89
C GLY A 50 -24.50 -20.58 -19.73
N VAL A 51 -23.53 -19.77 -19.33
CA VAL A 51 -23.02 -18.64 -20.12
C VAL A 51 -21.66 -19.02 -20.74
N THR A 52 -21.62 -19.21 -22.06
CA THR A 52 -20.40 -19.64 -22.77
C THR A 52 -19.63 -18.51 -23.42
N ASN A 53 -20.31 -17.41 -23.81
CA ASN A 53 -19.73 -16.29 -24.56
C ASN A 53 -20.15 -14.95 -23.94
N ALA A 54 -19.65 -14.62 -22.75
CA ALA A 54 -19.84 -13.30 -22.19
C ALA A 54 -18.90 -12.30 -22.90
N THR A 55 -19.48 -11.37 -23.65
CA THR A 55 -18.75 -10.25 -24.27
C THR A 55 -19.21 -8.93 -23.67
N LEU A 56 -18.26 -8.06 -23.32
CA LEU A 56 -18.54 -6.69 -22.88
C LEU A 56 -17.72 -5.77 -23.76
N GLY A 57 -18.37 -4.92 -24.55
CA GLY A 57 -17.68 -4.01 -25.47
C GLY A 57 -17.08 -4.66 -26.73
N GLY A 58 -17.36 -5.94 -27.00
CA GLY A 58 -16.80 -6.68 -28.15
C GLY A 58 -15.62 -7.59 -27.79
N GLU A 59 -15.07 -7.45 -26.58
CA GLU A 59 -14.01 -8.29 -26.02
C GLU A 59 -14.63 -9.48 -25.26
N THR A 60 -13.97 -10.64 -25.26
CA THR A 60 -14.33 -11.76 -24.37
C THR A 60 -14.04 -11.37 -22.91
N MET A 61 -15.04 -11.44 -22.02
CA MET A 61 -14.93 -11.08 -20.60
C MET A 61 -14.02 -12.00 -19.75
N GLN A 62 -13.17 -12.81 -20.39
CA GLN A 62 -12.50 -13.95 -19.75
C GLN A 62 -11.06 -13.65 -19.33
N ASP A 63 -10.45 -12.57 -19.81
CA ASP A 63 -9.03 -12.33 -19.53
C ASP A 63 -8.77 -10.97 -18.88
N PHE A 64 -9.01 -10.90 -17.56
CA PHE A 64 -8.46 -9.85 -16.72
C PHE A 64 -7.12 -10.28 -16.12
N THR A 65 -6.39 -11.21 -16.73
CA THR A 65 -5.07 -11.62 -16.24
C THR A 65 -4.08 -10.52 -16.54
N LEU A 66 -3.34 -10.10 -15.52
CA LEU A 66 -2.24 -9.15 -15.64
C LEU A 66 -0.93 -9.90 -15.46
N SER A 67 0.12 -9.42 -16.12
CA SER A 67 1.47 -9.97 -16.03
C SER A 67 2.39 -8.92 -15.41
N PRO A 68 2.60 -8.95 -14.08
CA PRO A 68 3.47 -8.00 -13.41
C PRO A 68 4.93 -8.23 -13.81
N HIS A 69 5.75 -7.20 -13.64
CA HIS A 69 7.16 -7.19 -13.99
C HIS A 69 8.03 -7.29 -12.75
N SER A 70 8.91 -8.30 -12.73
CA SER A 70 9.96 -8.43 -11.72
C SER A 70 11.23 -7.74 -12.21
N LEU A 71 11.72 -6.77 -11.43
CA LEU A 71 12.84 -5.91 -11.80
C LEU A 71 13.85 -5.84 -10.67
N VAL A 72 15.13 -6.02 -11.00
CA VAL A 72 16.24 -5.79 -10.07
C VAL A 72 16.68 -4.35 -10.19
N ILE A 73 16.64 -3.61 -9.07
CA ILE A 73 17.02 -2.21 -8.99
C ILE A 73 18.04 -1.97 -7.88
N GLU A 74 18.89 -0.96 -8.05
CA GLU A 74 19.81 -0.52 -6.99
C GLU A 74 19.04 0.20 -5.86
N PHE A 75 19.55 0.15 -4.63
CA PHE A 75 18.97 0.89 -3.51
C PHE A 75 18.94 2.41 -3.74
N SER A 76 19.87 2.93 -4.53
CA SER A 76 19.94 4.34 -4.93
C SER A 76 18.80 4.76 -5.88
N ALA A 77 18.18 3.81 -6.57
CA ALA A 77 17.14 4.10 -7.55
C ALA A 77 15.90 4.67 -6.86
N LEU A 78 15.50 4.10 -5.70
CA LEU A 78 14.25 4.43 -5.02
C LEU A 78 14.52 4.97 -3.61
N LYS A 79 14.05 6.19 -3.32
CA LYS A 79 14.05 6.73 -1.96
C LYS A 79 12.83 6.23 -1.21
N ILE A 80 13.03 5.48 -0.14
CA ILE A 80 11.93 4.90 0.63
C ILE A 80 11.79 5.63 1.96
N TYR A 81 10.59 6.14 2.22
CA TYR A 81 10.24 6.82 3.47
C TYR A 81 9.22 6.01 4.26
N ARG A 82 9.27 6.17 5.58
CA ARG A 82 8.25 5.70 6.52
C ARG A 82 7.62 6.92 7.16
N ILE A 83 6.31 6.98 7.22
CA ILE A 83 5.61 8.07 7.91
C ILE A 83 5.43 7.66 9.37
N GLY A 84 6.07 8.41 10.28
CA GLY A 84 6.08 8.13 11.71
C GLY A 84 6.89 6.88 12.09
N GLU A 85 6.90 6.55 13.39
CA GLU A 85 7.50 5.33 13.92
C GLU A 85 6.45 4.28 14.31
N GLU A 86 6.76 3.01 14.03
CA GLU A 86 5.87 1.86 14.24
C GLU A 86 5.83 1.41 15.72
N THR A 87 6.86 1.71 16.50
CA THR A 87 6.97 1.36 17.93
C THR A 87 7.15 2.61 18.78
N MET A 88 6.04 3.30 19.04
CA MET A 88 6.05 4.40 19.98
C MET A 88 5.97 3.87 21.41
N ALA A 89 6.95 4.21 22.25
CA ALA A 89 6.83 4.02 23.68
C ALA A 89 5.61 4.82 24.20
N PRO A 90 4.71 4.21 24.99
CA PRO A 90 3.54 4.91 25.50
C PRO A 90 3.98 6.15 26.29
N SER A 91 3.15 7.21 26.29
CA SER A 91 3.45 8.47 26.99
C SER A 91 3.71 8.30 28.49
N SER A 92 3.29 7.17 29.07
CA SER A 92 3.60 6.75 30.44
C SER A 92 5.07 6.35 30.68
N ALA A 93 5.83 6.04 29.62
CA ALA A 93 7.25 5.73 29.68
C ALA A 93 8.15 6.97 29.50
N LEU A 94 7.55 8.15 29.25
CA LEU A 94 8.28 9.41 29.16
C LEU A 94 8.43 10.04 30.57
N PRO A 95 9.58 10.65 30.88
CA PRO A 95 9.78 11.37 32.14
C PRO A 95 8.72 12.46 32.33
N ILE A 96 8.28 12.65 33.58
CA ILE A 96 7.37 13.75 33.95
C ILE A 96 7.95 15.09 33.48
N GLY A 97 7.20 15.78 32.62
CA GLY A 97 7.59 17.09 32.06
C GLY A 97 8.16 17.05 30.64
N ALA A 98 8.41 15.87 30.06
CA ALA A 98 8.77 15.74 28.65
C ALA A 98 7.52 15.71 27.76
N SER A 99 7.32 16.74 26.94
CA SER A 99 6.33 16.69 25.86
C SER A 99 6.89 15.91 24.67
N ARG A 100 6.01 15.13 24.02
CA ARG A 100 6.31 14.32 22.83
C ARG A 100 7.07 15.14 21.78
N ALA A 101 8.30 14.73 21.47
CA ALA A 101 9.16 15.39 20.49
C ALA A 101 9.10 14.76 19.09
N VAL A 102 8.41 13.62 18.92
CA VAL A 102 8.32 12.89 17.64
C VAL A 102 6.95 13.15 17.02
N SER A 103 6.95 13.78 15.84
CA SER A 103 5.76 14.09 15.05
C SER A 103 5.25 12.81 14.37
N GLU A 104 3.94 12.54 14.47
CA GLU A 104 3.29 11.37 13.83
C GLU A 104 3.37 11.41 12.30
N MET A 105 3.52 12.61 11.72
CA MET A 105 3.55 12.82 10.27
C MET A 105 4.96 13.04 9.73
N GLN A 106 6.01 12.83 10.52
CA GLN A 106 7.36 13.03 10.04
C GLN A 106 7.80 11.89 9.11
N PRO A 107 8.22 12.17 7.87
CA PRO A 107 8.85 11.17 7.01
C PRO A 107 10.25 10.82 7.52
N VAL A 108 10.52 9.53 7.68
CA VAL A 108 11.82 8.99 8.06
C VAL A 108 12.35 8.17 6.90
N LEU A 109 13.55 8.51 6.42
CA LEU A 109 14.19 7.73 5.36
C LEU A 109 14.56 6.34 5.88
N VAL A 110 14.15 5.30 5.14
CA VAL A 110 14.45 3.90 5.44
C VAL A 110 15.67 3.47 4.63
N ASP A 111 16.70 2.97 5.30
CA ASP A 111 17.85 2.34 4.65
C ASP A 111 17.55 0.87 4.32
N PRO A 112 17.54 0.46 3.04
CA PRO A 112 17.33 -0.94 2.67
C PRO A 112 18.42 -1.90 3.17
N ALA A 113 19.63 -1.39 3.42
CA ALA A 113 20.74 -2.20 3.94
C ALA A 113 20.65 -2.43 5.46
N GLN A 114 19.81 -1.67 6.18
CA GLN A 114 19.65 -1.80 7.61
C GLN A 114 18.98 -3.14 7.97
N SER A 115 19.58 -3.86 8.92
CA SER A 115 18.97 -5.07 9.48
C SER A 115 17.65 -4.72 10.15
N GLY A 116 16.57 -5.39 9.73
CA GLY A 116 15.23 -5.09 10.23
C GLY A 116 14.56 -3.87 9.60
N SER A 117 14.99 -3.46 8.39
CA SER A 117 14.35 -2.37 7.62
C SER A 117 12.85 -2.57 7.38
N GLY A 118 12.37 -3.81 7.49
CA GLY A 118 10.97 -4.18 7.27
C GLY A 118 10.55 -4.12 5.80
N LEU A 119 11.51 -3.98 4.87
CA LEU A 119 11.22 -3.82 3.45
C LEU A 119 10.92 -5.13 2.74
N LEU A 120 11.46 -6.27 3.20
CA LEU A 120 11.17 -7.55 2.56
C LEU A 120 9.67 -7.81 2.64
N ASN A 121 9.05 -8.18 1.52
CA ASN A 121 7.61 -8.39 1.40
C ASN A 121 6.74 -7.13 1.59
N ALA A 122 7.34 -5.96 1.81
CA ALA A 122 6.57 -4.74 2.01
C ALA A 122 5.90 -4.27 0.72
N VAL A 123 4.68 -3.74 0.87
CA VAL A 123 4.00 -2.98 -0.18
C VAL A 123 4.42 -1.51 -0.06
N LEU A 124 5.00 -0.96 -1.13
CA LEU A 124 5.43 0.42 -1.22
C LEU A 124 4.44 1.23 -2.07
N ALA A 125 4.05 2.39 -1.57
CA ALA A 125 3.25 3.38 -2.30
C ALA A 125 4.19 4.31 -3.08
N LEU A 126 4.06 4.37 -4.40
CA LEU A 126 4.89 5.18 -5.28
C LEU A 126 4.31 6.59 -5.41
N LEU A 127 5.13 7.61 -5.17
CA LEU A 127 4.75 9.00 -5.38
C LEU A 127 4.94 9.43 -6.86
N PRO A 128 4.31 10.53 -7.29
CA PRO A 128 4.53 11.14 -8.59
C PRO A 128 6.02 11.36 -8.91
N ALA A 129 6.35 11.30 -10.20
CA ALA A 129 7.69 11.65 -10.64
C ALA A 129 7.95 13.12 -10.30
N SER A 130 9.08 13.41 -9.68
CA SER A 130 9.53 14.77 -9.43
C SER A 130 10.97 14.91 -9.89
N ASP A 131 11.24 15.97 -10.63
CA ASP A 131 12.61 16.34 -11.03
C ASP A 131 13.39 16.94 -9.85
N PHE A 132 12.69 17.35 -8.79
CA PHE A 132 13.25 17.97 -7.60
C PHE A 132 13.05 17.09 -6.36
N PRO A 133 13.96 17.12 -5.37
CA PRO A 133 13.74 16.50 -4.08
C PRO A 133 12.46 17.04 -3.43
N LEU A 134 11.61 16.13 -2.97
CA LEU A 134 10.43 16.48 -2.17
C LEU A 134 10.89 16.82 -0.75
N ASP A 135 10.31 17.87 -0.17
CA ASP A 135 10.41 18.16 1.25
C ASP A 135 9.41 17.30 2.05
N ASP A 136 9.52 17.34 3.38
CA ASP A 136 8.73 16.48 4.26
C ASP A 136 7.22 16.71 4.09
N ASP A 137 6.80 17.98 3.96
CA ASP A 137 5.39 18.35 3.77
C ASP A 137 4.88 17.84 2.41
N ALA A 138 5.65 18.00 1.33
CA ALA A 138 5.25 17.47 0.03
C ALA A 138 5.18 15.94 0.00
N ILE A 139 6.03 15.23 0.76
CA ILE A 139 5.94 13.76 0.86
C ILE A 139 4.61 13.33 1.49
N VAL A 140 4.15 14.04 2.53
CA VAL A 140 2.90 13.74 3.25
C VAL A 140 1.66 14.14 2.43
N ASP A 141 1.72 15.27 1.74
CA ASP A 141 0.60 15.82 0.96
C ASP A 141 0.50 15.25 -0.47
N SER A 142 1.49 14.46 -0.92
CA SER A 142 1.51 13.89 -2.26
C SER A 142 0.49 12.77 -2.45
N ASP A 143 -0.09 12.74 -3.65
CA ASP A 143 -0.90 11.61 -4.11
C ASP A 143 -0.04 10.33 -4.32
N VAL A 144 -0.71 9.18 -4.42
CA VAL A 144 -0.08 7.90 -4.74
C VAL A 144 -0.40 7.51 -6.19
N VAL A 145 0.63 7.24 -6.98
CA VAL A 145 0.50 6.82 -8.39
C VAL A 145 0.17 5.34 -8.51
N GLY A 146 0.71 4.53 -7.60
CA GLY A 146 0.51 3.08 -7.60
C GLY A 146 1.30 2.40 -6.50
N PHE A 147 1.26 1.07 -6.51
CA PHE A 147 1.93 0.25 -5.52
C PHE A 147 2.92 -0.70 -6.19
N ILE A 148 4.04 -0.94 -5.51
CA ILE A 148 5.02 -1.96 -5.89
C ILE A 148 5.35 -2.80 -4.66
N MET A 149 5.86 -4.02 -4.87
CA MET A 149 6.17 -4.94 -3.78
C MET A 149 7.63 -5.32 -3.80
N VAL A 150 8.27 -5.42 -2.64
CA VAL A 150 9.67 -5.85 -2.56
C VAL A 150 9.71 -7.36 -2.39
N ALA A 151 10.18 -8.06 -3.42
CA ALA A 151 10.25 -9.52 -3.45
C ALA A 151 11.54 -10.07 -2.82
N SER A 152 12.66 -9.36 -2.96
CA SER A 152 13.94 -9.77 -2.38
C SER A 152 14.87 -8.57 -2.15
N ILE A 153 15.81 -8.73 -1.22
CA ILE A 153 16.81 -7.70 -0.89
C ILE A 153 18.19 -8.37 -0.88
N ASP A 154 19.10 -7.85 -1.69
CA ASP A 154 20.50 -8.24 -1.75
C ASP A 154 21.38 -7.10 -1.21
N ILE A 155 21.74 -7.22 0.06
CA ILE A 155 22.56 -6.23 0.77
C ILE A 155 23.98 -6.17 0.20
N HIS A 156 24.53 -7.31 -0.27
CA HIS A 156 25.90 -7.39 -0.76
C HIS A 156 26.06 -6.64 -2.08
N ASN A 157 25.11 -6.81 -3.00
CA ASN A 157 25.11 -6.13 -4.29
C ASN A 157 24.42 -4.75 -4.25
N LYS A 158 23.87 -4.34 -3.09
CA LYS A 158 23.08 -3.10 -2.91
C LYS A 158 21.90 -3.01 -3.88
N GLN A 159 21.23 -4.14 -4.09
CA GLN A 159 20.13 -4.29 -5.02
C GLN A 159 18.91 -4.90 -4.34
N MET A 160 17.72 -4.58 -4.82
CA MET A 160 16.48 -5.25 -4.43
C MET A 160 15.69 -5.64 -5.67
N THR A 161 14.94 -6.73 -5.56
CA THR A 161 13.98 -7.15 -6.57
C THR A 161 12.62 -6.61 -6.18
N ILE A 162 12.02 -5.85 -7.08
CA ILE A 162 10.66 -5.32 -6.93
C ILE A 162 9.73 -5.96 -7.96
N LEU A 163 8.47 -6.06 -7.58
CA LEU A 163 7.36 -6.48 -8.43
C LEU A 163 6.48 -5.26 -8.72
N SER A 164 6.34 -4.92 -10.01
CA SER A 164 5.55 -3.77 -10.46
C SER A 164 4.39 -4.19 -11.38
N PRO A 165 3.24 -3.49 -11.36
CA PRO A 165 2.10 -3.80 -12.23
C PRO A 165 2.40 -3.66 -13.73
N GLY A 166 3.40 -2.84 -14.07
CA GLY A 166 3.80 -2.59 -15.46
C GLY A 166 5.30 -2.32 -15.57
N PRO A 167 5.84 -2.26 -16.79
CA PRO A 167 7.23 -1.92 -17.02
C PRO A 167 7.47 -0.45 -16.69
N GLY A 168 8.58 -0.13 -16.03
CA GLY A 168 8.88 1.24 -15.64
C GLY A 168 10.32 1.41 -15.14
N THR A 169 10.76 2.68 -15.10
CA THR A 169 11.99 3.08 -14.43
C THR A 169 11.67 3.63 -13.05
N PHE A 170 12.47 3.20 -12.07
CA PHE A 170 12.33 3.61 -10.68
C PHE A 170 13.43 4.59 -10.25
N GLN A 171 14.33 4.96 -11.16
CA GLN A 171 15.45 5.85 -10.88
C GLN A 171 14.97 7.23 -10.44
N GLY A 172 15.45 7.69 -9.27
CA GLY A 172 15.11 8.97 -8.67
C GLY A 172 13.68 9.05 -8.10
N ARG A 173 12.95 7.93 -8.06
CA ARG A 173 11.57 7.92 -7.53
C ARG A 173 11.56 7.92 -6.00
N THR A 174 10.45 8.38 -5.46
CA THR A 174 10.16 8.33 -4.03
C THR A 174 9.00 7.37 -3.77
N ALA A 175 9.12 6.55 -2.74
CA ALA A 175 8.07 5.67 -2.27
C ALA A 175 7.92 5.72 -0.75
N ILE A 176 6.73 5.38 -0.28
CA ILE A 176 6.40 5.28 1.14
C ILE A 176 6.13 3.82 1.47
N ILE A 177 6.76 3.31 2.53
CA ILE A 177 6.50 1.96 3.04
C ILE A 177 5.13 1.92 3.75
N GLY A 178 4.30 0.96 3.37
CA GLY A 178 3.03 0.68 4.05
C GLY A 178 3.17 -0.39 5.14
N SER A 179 2.10 -0.62 5.89
CA SER A 179 2.00 -1.71 6.89
C SER A 179 1.52 -3.04 6.30
N LEU A 180 1.33 -3.11 4.98
CA LEU A 180 0.85 -4.32 4.32
C LEU A 180 2.04 -5.13 3.84
N GLU A 181 2.00 -6.42 4.13
CA GLU A 181 2.96 -7.40 3.63
C GLU A 181 2.30 -8.24 2.52
N TRP A 182 3.10 -8.56 1.51
CA TRP A 182 2.75 -9.44 0.42
C TRP A 182 3.63 -10.69 0.46
N GLN A 183 3.00 -11.85 0.26
CA GLN A 183 3.71 -13.11 0.08
C GLN A 183 3.23 -13.77 -1.20
N GLU A 184 4.17 -14.18 -2.04
CA GLU A 184 3.89 -15.03 -3.19
C GLU A 184 3.63 -16.45 -2.68
N GLN A 185 2.38 -16.94 -2.82
CA GLN A 185 2.02 -18.33 -2.56
C GLN A 185 2.10 -19.16 -3.84
#